data_AF-A0A2V7W3Z1-F1
#
_entry.id   AF-A0A2V7W3Z1-F1
#
_cell.length_a   1.000
_cell.length_b   1.000
_cell.length_c   1.000
_cell.angle_alpha   90.00
_cell.angle_beta   90.00
_cell.angle_gamma   90.00
#
_symmetry.space_group_name_H-M   'P 1'
#
loop_
_entity.id
_entity.type
_entity.pdbx_description
1 polymer ?
#
loop_
_entity_poly.entity_id
_entity_poly.type
_entity_poly.pdbx_seq_one_letter_code
_entity_poly.pdbx_strand_id
1 'polypeptide(L)'
;MGALALAFMIGRKVSPAAAQRAIDVDLLLVLFALLTAVEILRQSGYLDLIVAVTVSRFTTTRAFALALIALSGVLASLVTNDVTLFIVIPFTVVASRFSDFDVEDAVVLEIVATNLVGCLTPLGNPQNLFVFHRSGWSAAHFMRVMLPFVIWSIAGLLAALFLLGRSRVMTKTMVNLPPRDRAAAIAGAICFAFVLLEIARVMNAWPAAIAAFASAAIFLRRRVFRVDYSIVPLFFFAFIVVEGLRALNLYRGGAHLYASSILLSQVIS
;
A
#
# COMPACT_ATOMS: atom_id res chain seq x y z
N MET A 1 -19.02 2.50 3.30
CA MET A 1 -18.90 2.36 1.82
C MET A 1 -19.97 1.48 1.19
N GLY A 2 -20.15 0.21 1.60
CA GLY A 2 -21.12 -0.70 0.95
C GLY A 2 -22.57 -0.18 0.90
N ALA A 3 -23.08 0.40 2.00
CA ALA A 3 -24.42 0.99 2.02
C ALA A 3 -24.59 2.17 1.05
N LEU A 4 -23.55 2.99 0.88
CA LEU A 4 -23.56 4.13 -0.04
C LEU A 4 -23.51 3.67 -1.50
N ALA A 5 -22.70 2.65 -1.81
CA ALA A 5 -22.67 2.02 -3.13
C ALA A 5 -24.05 1.45 -3.51
N LEU A 6 -24.67 0.72 -2.58
CA LEU A 6 -26.03 0.18 -2.76
C LEU A 6 -27.07 1.29 -2.96
N ALA A 7 -27.00 2.38 -2.20
CA ALA A 7 -27.88 3.53 -2.36
C ALA A 7 -27.76 4.18 -3.75
N PHE A 8 -26.54 4.30 -4.31
CA PHE A 8 -26.35 4.83 -5.66
C PHE A 8 -26.88 3.90 -6.76
N MET A 9 -26.77 2.58 -6.58
CA MET A 9 -27.33 1.61 -7.52
C MET A 9 -28.86 1.56 -7.44
N ILE A 10 -29.43 1.50 -6.24
CA ILE A 10 -30.88 1.47 -6.01
C ILE A 10 -31.53 2.78 -6.50
N GLY A 11 -30.86 3.91 -6.25
CA GLY A 11 -31.30 5.22 -6.74
C GLY A 11 -31.16 5.43 -8.26
N ARG A 12 -30.77 4.39 -9.03
CA ARG A 12 -30.51 4.42 -10.48
C ARG A 12 -29.50 5.50 -10.93
N LYS A 13 -28.71 6.04 -10.01
CA LYS A 13 -27.67 7.02 -10.33
C LYS A 13 -26.45 6.36 -10.96
N VAL A 14 -26.23 5.09 -10.67
CA VAL A 14 -25.27 4.23 -11.35
C VAL A 14 -26.02 3.07 -11.99
N SER A 15 -25.96 2.94 -13.31
CA SER A 15 -26.51 1.78 -14.00
C SER A 15 -25.58 0.56 -13.79
N PRO A 16 -26.10 -0.68 -13.82
CA PRO A 16 -25.26 -1.88 -13.71
C PRO A 16 -24.13 -1.92 -14.75
N ALA A 17 -24.39 -1.43 -15.98
CA ALA A 17 -23.39 -1.34 -17.04
C ALA A 17 -22.35 -0.23 -16.82
N ALA A 18 -22.69 0.84 -16.09
CA ALA A 18 -21.71 1.85 -15.66
C ALA A 18 -20.84 1.32 -14.51
N ALA A 19 -21.46 0.66 -13.52
CA ALA A 19 -20.75 0.00 -12.43
C ALA A 19 -19.74 -1.04 -12.95
N GLN A 20 -20.15 -1.91 -13.87
CA GLN A 20 -19.26 -2.91 -14.49
C GLN A 20 -18.04 -2.28 -15.19
N ARG A 21 -18.22 -1.12 -15.83
CA ARG A 21 -17.12 -0.41 -16.49
C ARG A 21 -16.22 0.36 -15.52
N ALA A 22 -16.75 0.77 -14.38
CA ALA A 22 -16.00 1.49 -13.36
C ALA A 22 -15.15 0.55 -12.47
N ILE A 23 -15.55 -0.71 -12.33
CA ILE A 23 -14.82 -1.69 -11.54
C ILE A 23 -13.54 -2.10 -12.28
N ASP A 24 -12.39 -1.76 -11.70
CA ASP A 24 -11.09 -2.26 -12.15
C ASP A 24 -10.88 -3.68 -11.64
N VAL A 25 -11.20 -4.67 -12.48
CA VAL A 25 -11.07 -6.09 -12.14
C VAL A 25 -9.60 -6.47 -11.95
N ASP A 26 -8.69 -5.88 -12.74
CA ASP A 26 -7.26 -6.17 -12.63
C ASP A 26 -6.74 -5.75 -11.25
N LEU A 27 -7.12 -4.56 -10.76
CA LEU A 27 -6.75 -4.14 -9.41
C LEU A 27 -7.27 -5.10 -8.33
N LEU A 28 -8.54 -5.52 -8.41
CA LEU A 28 -9.11 -6.44 -7.42
C LEU A 28 -8.39 -7.79 -7.41
N LEU A 29 -8.03 -8.31 -8.58
CA LEU A 29 -7.27 -9.55 -8.74
C LEU A 29 -5.86 -9.42 -8.18
N VAL A 30 -5.19 -8.29 -8.41
CA VAL A 30 -3.85 -7.99 -7.88
C VAL A 30 -3.87 -7.87 -6.36
N LEU A 31 -4.85 -7.16 -5.80
CA LEU A 31 -5.02 -7.06 -4.35
C LEU A 31 -5.20 -8.45 -3.72
N PHE A 32 -6.06 -9.29 -4.31
CA PHE A 32 -6.23 -10.68 -3.87
C PHE A 32 -4.92 -11.48 -3.95
N ALA A 33 -4.22 -11.41 -5.09
CA ALA A 33 -2.98 -12.14 -5.32
C ALA A 33 -1.89 -11.75 -4.33
N LEU A 34 -1.76 -10.45 -4.08
CA LEU A 34 -0.82 -9.88 -3.14
C LEU A 34 -1.09 -10.34 -1.69
N LEU A 35 -2.31 -10.14 -1.19
CA LEU A 35 -2.67 -10.50 0.18
C LEU A 35 -2.39 -11.99 0.44
N THR A 36 -2.68 -12.81 -0.56
CA THR A 36 -2.41 -14.25 -0.55
C THR A 36 -0.91 -14.57 -0.59
N ALA A 37 -0.14 -13.92 -1.47
CA ALA A 37 1.30 -14.11 -1.60
C ALA A 37 2.04 -13.76 -0.29
N VAL A 38 1.65 -12.64 0.34
CA VAL A 38 2.18 -12.20 1.63
C VAL A 38 1.93 -13.24 2.72
N GLU A 39 0.72 -13.80 2.81
CA GLU A 39 0.42 -14.83 3.80
C GLU A 39 1.22 -16.12 3.54
N ILE A 40 1.39 -16.53 2.28
CA ILE A 40 2.23 -17.68 1.91
C ILE A 40 3.68 -17.45 2.33
N LEU A 41 4.24 -16.26 2.04
CA LEU A 41 5.59 -15.88 2.44
C LEU A 41 5.74 -15.87 3.97
N ARG A 42 4.74 -15.38 4.70
CA ARG A 42 4.74 -15.43 6.17
C ARG A 42 4.69 -16.87 6.69
N GLN A 43 3.86 -17.73 6.11
CA GLN A 43 3.79 -19.14 6.49
C GLN A 43 5.11 -19.88 6.22
N SER A 44 5.86 -19.48 5.18
CA SER A 44 7.14 -20.10 4.85
C SER A 44 8.22 -19.94 5.93
N GLY A 45 8.05 -18.99 6.85
CA GLY A 45 9.00 -18.65 7.91
C GLY A 45 10.27 -17.93 7.46
N TYR A 46 10.44 -17.71 6.15
CA TYR A 46 11.56 -16.90 5.63
C TYR A 46 11.35 -15.41 5.86
N LEU A 47 10.11 -14.91 5.75
CA LEU A 47 9.82 -13.50 6.06
C LEU A 47 10.14 -13.18 7.53
N ASP A 48 9.69 -14.03 8.46
CA ASP A 48 10.01 -13.92 9.88
C ASP A 48 11.51 -13.94 10.15
N LEU A 49 12.28 -14.78 9.42
CA LEU A 49 13.74 -14.82 9.53
C LEU A 49 14.40 -13.51 9.06
N ILE A 50 14.02 -13.00 7.88
CA ILE A 50 14.58 -11.75 7.33
C ILE A 50 14.27 -10.58 8.26
N VAL A 51 13.05 -10.54 8.79
CA VAL A 51 12.62 -9.53 9.76
C VAL A 51 13.41 -9.65 11.05
N ALA A 52 13.53 -10.84 11.64
CA ALA A 52 14.28 -11.06 12.88
C ALA A 52 15.74 -10.63 12.74
N VAL A 53 16.39 -10.99 11.64
CA VAL A 53 17.78 -10.58 11.34
C VAL A 53 17.87 -9.06 11.19
N THR A 54 16.93 -8.44 10.48
CA THR A 54 16.93 -6.98 10.30
C THR A 54 16.72 -6.25 11.62
N VAL A 55 15.69 -6.60 12.38
CA VAL A 55 15.38 -6.01 13.70
C VAL A 55 16.55 -6.18 14.66
N SER A 56 17.28 -7.31 14.60
CA SER A 56 18.43 -7.56 15.47
C SER A 56 19.57 -6.54 15.32
N ARG A 57 19.66 -5.85 14.17
CA ARG A 57 20.69 -4.83 13.88
C ARG A 57 20.38 -3.47 14.48
N PHE A 58 19.15 -3.24 14.94
CA PHE A 58 18.73 -1.98 15.54
C PHE A 58 18.68 -2.09 17.07
N THR A 59 18.99 -0.97 17.73
CA THR A 59 19.03 -0.85 19.19
C THR A 59 17.92 0.02 19.76
N THR A 60 17.34 0.92 18.95
CA THR A 60 16.29 1.85 19.38
C THR A 60 15.11 1.82 18.43
N THR A 61 13.90 1.95 18.98
CA THR A 61 12.65 1.93 18.20
C THR A 61 12.64 3.04 17.16
N ARG A 62 13.19 4.21 17.51
CA ARG A 62 13.30 5.36 16.60
C ARG A 62 14.25 5.09 15.43
N ALA A 63 15.42 4.48 15.66
CA ALA A 63 16.34 4.19 14.56
C ALA A 63 15.74 3.18 13.58
N PHE A 64 15.01 2.19 14.09
CA PHE A 64 14.30 1.22 13.26
C PHE A 64 13.16 1.88 12.47
N ALA A 65 12.32 2.69 13.12
CA ALA A 65 11.25 3.43 12.45
C ALA A 65 11.80 4.39 11.38
N LEU A 66 12.89 5.11 11.66
CA LEU A 66 13.58 5.95 10.66
C LEU A 66 14.02 5.16 9.45
N ALA A 67 14.60 3.96 9.65
CA ALA A 67 15.05 3.12 8.55
C ALA A 67 13.88 2.65 7.68
N LEU A 68 12.76 2.25 8.30
CA LEU A 68 11.53 1.86 7.59
C LEU A 68 10.90 3.03 6.81
N ILE A 69 10.80 4.19 7.44
CA ILE A 69 10.28 5.43 6.83
C ILE A 69 11.15 5.85 5.65
N ALA A 70 12.47 5.86 5.82
CA ALA A 70 13.41 6.22 4.76
C ALA A 70 13.35 5.21 3.61
N LEU A 71 13.34 3.91 3.92
CA LEU A 71 13.20 2.85 2.92
C LEU A 71 11.90 3.01 2.14
N SER A 72 10.77 3.26 2.83
CA SER A 72 9.47 3.48 2.22
C SER A 72 9.48 4.69 1.29
N GLY A 73 10.00 5.83 1.73
CA GLY A 73 10.07 7.03 0.89
C GLY A 73 10.95 6.85 -0.35
N VAL A 74 12.11 6.20 -0.20
CA VAL A 74 13.03 5.91 -1.31
C VAL A 74 12.41 4.92 -2.29
N LEU A 75 11.86 3.80 -1.80
CA LEU A 75 11.19 2.81 -2.65
C LEU A 75 10.01 3.43 -3.40
N ALA A 76 9.20 4.25 -2.75
CA ALA A 76 8.08 4.96 -3.38
C ALA A 76 8.51 6.06 -4.36
N SER A 77 9.78 6.42 -4.40
CA SER A 77 10.34 7.29 -5.45
C SER A 77 10.86 6.51 -6.66
N LEU A 78 11.12 5.21 -6.50
CA LEU A 78 11.62 4.33 -7.56
C LEU A 78 10.49 3.52 -8.21
N VAL A 79 9.49 3.16 -7.40
CA VAL A 79 8.29 2.41 -7.74
C VAL A 79 7.09 3.23 -7.26
N THR A 80 5.87 2.82 -7.57
CA THR A 80 4.67 3.52 -7.07
C THR A 80 4.49 3.35 -5.55
N ASN A 81 3.92 4.37 -4.92
CA ASN A 81 3.58 4.42 -3.50
C ASN A 81 2.79 3.18 -3.02
N ASP A 82 1.76 2.77 -3.76
CA ASP A 82 0.90 1.64 -3.39
C ASP A 82 1.71 0.32 -3.34
N VAL A 83 2.56 0.09 -4.35
CA VAL A 83 3.43 -1.09 -4.42
C VAL A 83 4.43 -1.12 -3.28
N THR A 84 4.96 0.05 -2.96
CA THR A 84 5.90 0.18 -1.85
C THR A 84 5.23 -0.20 -0.54
N LEU A 85 4.02 0.27 -0.27
CA LEU A 85 3.28 -0.10 0.93
C LEU A 85 2.95 -1.59 0.97
N PHE A 86 2.67 -2.19 -0.18
CA PHE A 86 2.47 -3.63 -0.30
C PHE A 86 3.72 -4.47 -0.03
N ILE A 87 4.92 -3.91 -0.21
CA ILE A 87 6.19 -4.53 0.17
C ILE A 87 6.48 -4.30 1.67
N VAL A 88 6.37 -3.05 2.14
CA VAL A 88 6.90 -2.65 3.44
C VAL A 88 5.95 -2.97 4.59
N ILE A 89 4.64 -2.71 4.48
CA ILE A 89 3.69 -2.91 5.59
C ILE A 89 3.71 -4.35 6.13
N PRO A 90 3.70 -5.41 5.30
CA PRO A 90 3.80 -6.77 5.81
C PRO A 90 5.08 -7.02 6.62
N PHE A 91 6.19 -6.42 6.20
CA PHE A 91 7.45 -6.50 6.92
C PHE A 91 7.35 -5.81 8.29
N THR A 92 6.79 -4.61 8.33
CA THR A 92 6.60 -3.80 9.54
C THR A 92 5.68 -4.49 10.55
N VAL A 93 4.57 -5.07 10.08
CA VAL A 93 3.66 -5.85 10.94
C VAL A 93 4.36 -7.08 11.51
N VAL A 94 5.18 -7.79 10.74
CA VAL A 94 5.93 -8.94 11.25
C VAL A 94 7.00 -8.50 12.25
N ALA A 95 7.65 -7.34 12.04
CA ALA A 95 8.69 -6.82 12.93
C ALA A 95 8.19 -6.56 14.36
N SER A 96 6.90 -6.28 14.52
CA SER A 96 6.25 -6.03 15.81
C SER A 96 6.28 -7.22 16.75
N ARG A 97 6.39 -8.42 16.18
CA ARG A 97 6.46 -9.66 16.95
C ARG A 97 7.83 -9.80 17.60
N PHE A 98 8.86 -9.21 17.01
CA PHE A 98 10.25 -9.33 17.43
C PHE A 98 10.73 -8.17 18.31
N SER A 99 9.94 -7.11 18.45
CA SER A 99 10.29 -5.96 19.29
C SER A 99 9.06 -5.16 19.74
N ASP A 100 9.21 -4.40 20.81
CA ASP A 100 8.20 -3.55 21.43
C ASP A 100 7.96 -2.21 20.71
N PHE A 101 8.25 -2.12 19.41
CA PHE A 101 8.03 -0.90 18.65
C PHE A 101 6.54 -0.74 18.27
N ASP A 102 6.09 0.50 18.19
CA ASP A 102 4.71 0.83 17.82
C ASP A 102 4.50 0.69 16.30
N VAL A 103 3.73 -0.33 15.92
CA VAL A 103 3.42 -0.65 14.52
C VAL A 103 2.50 0.37 13.91
N GLU A 104 1.51 0.84 14.67
CA GLU A 104 0.46 1.71 14.16
C GLU A 104 1.08 3.04 13.75
N ASP A 105 1.87 3.62 14.65
CA ASP A 105 2.61 4.85 14.39
C ASP A 105 3.59 4.69 13.21
N ALA A 106 4.32 3.58 13.16
CA ALA A 106 5.26 3.35 12.06
C ALA A 106 4.56 3.20 10.72
N VAL A 107 3.47 2.44 10.64
CA VAL A 107 2.69 2.25 9.40
C VAL A 107 2.08 3.58 8.96
N VAL A 108 1.56 4.39 9.88
CA VAL A 108 1.06 5.74 9.55
C VAL A 108 2.19 6.59 8.95
N LEU A 109 3.37 6.61 9.59
CA LEU A 109 4.50 7.38 9.10
C LEU A 109 5.07 6.83 7.79
N GLU A 110 5.04 5.52 7.55
CA GLU A 110 5.39 4.90 6.27
C GLU A 110 4.43 5.34 5.17
N ILE A 111 3.11 5.33 5.42
CA ILE A 111 2.09 5.81 4.48
C ILE A 111 2.28 7.30 4.17
N VAL A 112 2.59 8.11 5.17
CA VAL A 112 2.90 9.53 4.98
C VAL A 112 4.20 9.67 4.17
N ALA A 113 5.23 8.87 4.47
CA ALA A 113 6.52 8.91 3.78
C ALA A 113 6.41 8.53 2.31
N THR A 114 5.70 7.44 1.97
CA THR A 114 5.53 7.01 0.58
C THR A 114 4.81 8.07 -0.24
N ASN A 115 3.78 8.71 0.33
CA ASN A 115 3.03 9.75 -0.36
C ASN A 115 3.82 11.06 -0.51
N LEU A 116 4.60 11.46 0.50
CA LEU A 116 5.35 12.71 0.46
C LEU A 116 6.67 12.61 -0.31
N VAL A 117 7.46 11.57 -0.05
CA VAL A 117 8.78 11.39 -0.68
C VAL A 117 8.63 10.85 -2.10
N GLY A 118 7.65 9.98 -2.36
CA GLY A 118 7.32 9.51 -3.70
C GLY A 118 6.96 10.63 -4.68
N CYS A 119 6.59 11.82 -4.18
CA CYS A 119 6.39 12.99 -5.03
C CYS A 119 7.64 13.44 -5.80
N LEU A 120 8.84 13.02 -5.38
CA LEU A 120 10.11 13.47 -5.95
C LEU A 120 10.26 13.13 -7.43
N THR A 121 9.77 11.96 -7.86
CA THR A 121 9.98 11.45 -9.21
C THR A 121 8.67 11.32 -9.99
N PRO A 122 8.74 11.31 -11.34
CA PRO A 122 7.57 11.02 -12.17
C PRO A 122 6.96 9.64 -11.90
N LEU A 123 7.79 8.66 -11.51
CA LEU A 123 7.38 7.26 -11.33
C LEU A 123 6.68 7.00 -10.00
N GLY A 124 6.87 7.86 -9.00
CA GLY A 124 6.44 7.56 -7.63
C GLY A 124 4.93 7.43 -7.45
N ASN A 125 4.12 8.02 -8.33
CA ASN A 125 2.70 7.71 -8.43
C ASN A 125 2.13 8.04 -9.84
N PRO A 126 0.95 7.49 -10.21
CA PRO A 126 0.32 7.78 -11.49
C PRO A 126 0.00 9.26 -11.72
N GLN A 127 -0.26 10.02 -10.67
CA GLN A 127 -0.59 11.45 -10.73
C GLN A 127 0.63 12.28 -11.18
N ASN A 128 1.81 11.98 -10.66
CA ASN A 128 3.07 12.58 -11.04
C ASN A 128 3.41 12.27 -12.49
N LEU A 129 3.22 11.01 -12.89
CA LEU A 129 3.45 10.55 -14.25
C LEU A 129 2.54 11.30 -15.24
N PHE A 130 1.27 11.48 -14.88
CA PHE A 130 0.32 12.28 -15.67
C PHE A 130 0.78 13.73 -15.85
N VAL A 131 1.19 14.39 -14.76
CA VAL A 131 1.70 15.78 -14.82
C VAL A 131 2.96 15.87 -15.67
N PHE A 132 3.89 14.92 -15.49
CA PHE A 132 5.13 14.82 -16.27
C PHE A 132 4.87 14.70 -17.77
N HIS A 133 3.95 13.81 -18.18
CA HIS A 133 3.58 13.67 -19.59
C HIS A 133 2.91 14.92 -20.15
N ARG A 134 2.10 15.61 -19.34
CA ARG A 134 1.36 16.80 -19.80
C ARG A 134 2.24 18.06 -19.86
N SER A 135 3.25 18.16 -19.00
CA SER A 135 4.13 19.33 -18.89
C SER A 135 5.22 19.37 -19.97
N GLY A 136 5.57 18.23 -20.56
CA GLY A 136 6.67 18.12 -21.51
C GLY A 136 8.05 18.38 -20.88
N TRP A 137 8.15 18.31 -19.56
CA TRP A 137 9.39 18.54 -18.82
C TRP A 137 10.36 17.38 -18.97
N SER A 138 11.66 17.66 -18.81
CA SER A 138 12.64 16.61 -18.57
C SER A 138 12.53 16.07 -17.14
N ALA A 139 12.89 14.81 -16.91
CA ALA A 139 12.81 14.21 -15.58
C ALA A 139 13.65 14.99 -14.54
N ALA A 140 14.83 15.49 -14.94
CA ALA A 140 15.67 16.32 -14.09
C ALA A 140 15.01 17.65 -13.73
N HIS A 141 14.28 18.27 -14.65
CA HIS A 141 13.54 19.50 -14.37
C HIS A 141 12.38 19.23 -13.40
N PHE A 142 11.61 18.16 -13.63
CA PHE A 142 10.53 17.74 -12.72
C PHE A 142 11.06 17.53 -11.29
N MET A 143 12.14 16.75 -11.14
CA MET A 143 12.74 16.48 -9.83
C MET A 143 13.22 17.76 -9.15
N ARG A 144 13.84 18.70 -9.89
CA ARG A 144 14.27 19.99 -9.32
C ARG A 144 13.09 20.85 -8.83
N VAL A 145 11.97 20.81 -9.53
CA VAL A 145 10.75 21.54 -9.13
C VAL A 145 10.11 20.91 -7.89
N MET A 146 10.10 19.57 -7.80
CA MET A 146 9.53 18.85 -6.66
C MET A 146 10.45 18.83 -5.43
N LEU A 147 11.76 18.95 -5.61
CA LEU A 147 12.74 18.81 -4.55
C LEU A 147 12.51 19.74 -3.34
N PRO A 148 12.22 21.05 -3.48
CA PRO A 148 11.96 21.91 -2.33
C PRO A 148 10.75 21.43 -1.50
N PHE A 149 9.68 21.01 -2.17
CA PHE A 149 8.48 20.47 -1.52
C PHE A 149 8.79 19.18 -0.75
N VAL A 150 9.54 18.27 -1.37
CA VAL A 150 9.94 17.01 -0.73
C VAL A 150 10.86 17.24 0.45
N ILE A 151 11.80 18.20 0.38
CA ILE A 151 12.67 18.56 1.50
C ILE A 151 11.85 19.05 2.70
N TRP A 152 10.90 19.97 2.48
CA TRP A 152 10.01 20.43 3.55
C TRP A 152 9.15 19.32 4.13
N SER A 153 8.70 18.41 3.28
CA SER A 153 7.92 17.25 3.68
C SER A 153 8.74 16.27 4.53
N ILE A 154 9.99 15.98 4.16
CA ILE A 154 10.92 15.17 4.95
C ILE A 154 11.21 15.86 6.29
N ALA A 155 11.44 17.18 6.30
CA ALA A 155 11.66 17.93 7.54
C ALA A 155 10.44 17.82 8.47
N GLY A 156 9.23 17.97 7.94
CA GLY A 156 7.98 17.79 8.69
C GLY A 156 7.81 16.37 9.21
N LEU A 157 8.14 15.36 8.39
CA LEU A 157 8.06 13.94 8.78
C LEU A 157 9.07 13.60 9.88
N LEU A 158 10.30 14.09 9.79
CA LEU A 158 11.30 13.94 10.84
C LEU A 158 10.85 14.64 12.13
N ALA A 159 10.34 15.87 12.03
CA ALA A 159 9.80 16.60 13.18
C ALA A 159 8.64 15.82 13.83
N ALA A 160 7.69 15.31 13.03
CA ALA A 160 6.60 14.48 13.51
C ALA A 160 7.11 13.24 14.24
N LEU A 161 8.11 12.54 13.70
CA LEU A 161 8.69 11.38 14.37
C LEU A 161 9.35 11.74 15.73
N PHE A 162 10.03 12.88 15.81
CA PHE A 162 10.63 13.34 17.07
C PHE A 162 9.59 13.80 18.11
N LEU A 163 8.46 14.35 17.65
CA LEU A 163 7.37 14.84 18.51
C LEU A 163 6.43 13.72 18.98
N LEU A 164 6.12 12.76 18.10
CA LEU A 164 5.21 11.65 18.39
C LEU A 164 5.92 10.49 19.12
N GLY A 165 7.17 10.20 18.73
CA GLY A 165 7.87 9.00 19.19
C GLY A 165 8.84 9.24 20.34
N ARG A 166 8.49 8.79 21.56
CA ARG A 166 9.50 8.57 22.61
C ARG A 166 10.37 7.38 22.22
N SER A 167 11.64 7.64 21.89
CA SER A 167 12.61 6.57 21.60
C SER A 167 12.79 5.70 22.85
N ARG A 168 12.68 4.39 22.67
CA ARG A 168 12.99 3.39 23.70
C ARG A 168 14.09 2.47 23.17
N VAL A 169 14.86 1.91 24.09
CA VAL A 169 15.75 0.79 23.75
C VAL A 169 14.86 -0.38 23.35
N MET A 170 15.12 -0.98 22.18
CA MET A 170 14.29 -2.07 21.67
C MET A 170 14.46 -3.30 22.55
N THR A 171 13.36 -3.75 23.13
CA THR A 171 13.33 -5.02 23.84
C THR A 171 13.11 -6.13 22.82
N LYS A 172 14.13 -6.95 22.59
CA LYS A 172 14.05 -8.05 21.61
C LYS A 172 13.22 -9.19 22.19
N THR A 173 12.12 -9.53 21.53
CA THR A 173 11.27 -10.65 21.92
C THR A 173 11.84 -11.94 21.33
N MET A 174 12.07 -12.93 22.20
CA MET A 174 12.44 -14.28 21.76
C MET A 174 11.22 -14.96 21.14
N VAL A 175 11.07 -14.84 19.83
CA VAL A 175 10.01 -15.51 19.07
C VAL A 175 10.52 -16.86 18.58
N ASN A 176 9.74 -17.91 18.80
CA ASN A 176 10.03 -19.19 18.18
C ASN A 176 9.71 -19.10 16.67
N LEU A 177 10.76 -19.13 15.85
CA LEU A 177 10.63 -19.00 14.40
C LEU A 177 9.87 -20.20 13.84
N PRO A 178 8.88 -19.99 12.96
CA PRO A 178 8.20 -21.10 12.30
C PRO A 178 9.19 -21.95 11.47
N PRO A 179 8.85 -23.24 11.23
CA PRO A 179 9.66 -24.10 10.39
C PRO A 179 9.77 -23.49 8.98
N ARG A 180 10.97 -23.60 8.38
CA ARG A 180 11.26 -22.99 7.09
C ARG A 180 10.81 -23.90 5.96
N ASP A 181 9.78 -23.49 5.25
CA ASP A 181 9.28 -24.19 4.07
C ASP A 181 9.76 -23.48 2.80
N ARG A 182 10.76 -24.08 2.14
CA ARG A 182 11.33 -23.54 0.90
C ARG A 182 10.33 -23.52 -0.25
N ALA A 183 9.45 -24.52 -0.33
CA ALA A 183 8.49 -24.61 -1.43
C ALA A 183 7.45 -23.49 -1.29
N ALA A 184 6.95 -23.26 -0.07
CA ALA A 184 6.08 -22.13 0.23
C ALA A 184 6.77 -20.78 -0.04
N ALA A 185 8.04 -20.63 0.35
CA ALA A 185 8.80 -19.39 0.10
C ALA A 185 8.95 -19.09 -1.39
N ILE A 186 9.31 -20.09 -2.19
CA ILE A 186 9.45 -19.95 -3.65
C ILE A 186 8.10 -19.63 -4.28
N ALA A 187 7.03 -20.37 -3.92
CA ALA A 187 5.70 -20.12 -4.44
C ALA A 187 5.20 -18.71 -4.09
N GLY A 188 5.38 -18.28 -2.85
CA GLY A 188 5.05 -16.93 -2.39
C GLY A 188 5.86 -15.85 -3.13
N ALA A 189 7.16 -16.07 -3.33
CA ALA A 189 8.02 -15.15 -4.08
C ALA A 189 7.65 -15.05 -5.56
N ILE A 190 7.26 -16.17 -6.20
CA ILE A 190 6.76 -16.18 -7.58
C ILE A 190 5.44 -15.41 -7.68
N CYS A 191 4.49 -15.65 -6.76
CA CYS A 191 3.23 -14.91 -6.73
C CYS A 191 3.48 -13.40 -6.55
N PHE A 192 4.39 -13.04 -5.64
CA PHE A 192 4.78 -11.66 -5.41
C PHE A 192 5.44 -11.04 -6.65
N ALA A 193 6.31 -11.78 -7.33
CA ALA A 193 6.93 -11.33 -8.58
C ALA A 193 5.90 -11.09 -9.69
N PHE A 194 4.89 -11.96 -9.85
CA PHE A 194 3.80 -11.75 -10.81
C PHE A 194 2.96 -10.52 -10.47
N VAL A 195 2.70 -10.26 -9.19
CA VAL A 195 2.07 -9.02 -8.74
C VAL A 195 2.90 -7.81 -9.17
N LEU A 196 4.21 -7.81 -8.91
CA LEU A 196 5.09 -6.72 -9.33
C LEU A 196 5.13 -6.54 -10.86
N LEU A 197 5.09 -7.62 -11.63
CA LEU A 197 5.06 -7.57 -13.09
C LEU A 197 3.75 -7.02 -13.65
N GLU A 198 2.61 -7.34 -13.02
CA GLU A 198 1.33 -6.69 -13.35
C GLU A 198 1.42 -5.20 -13.08
N ILE A 199 1.92 -4.78 -11.92
CA ILE A 199 1.95 -3.37 -11.58
C ILE A 199 2.92 -2.59 -12.49
N ALA A 200 4.02 -3.23 -12.89
CA ALA A 200 4.92 -2.73 -13.93
C ALA A 200 4.29 -2.73 -15.34
N ARG A 201 3.02 -3.13 -15.47
CA ARG A 201 2.24 -3.27 -16.71
C ARG A 201 2.90 -4.16 -17.75
N VAL A 202 3.69 -5.13 -17.31
CA VAL A 202 4.35 -6.14 -18.17
C VAL A 202 3.36 -7.26 -18.54
N MET A 203 2.40 -7.54 -17.67
CA MET A 203 1.34 -8.53 -17.89
C MET A 203 0.01 -8.06 -17.26
N ASN A 204 -1.08 -8.76 -17.54
CA ASN A 204 -2.38 -8.53 -16.88
C ASN A 204 -2.45 -9.23 -15.51
N ALA A 205 -3.54 -9.04 -14.76
CA ALA A 205 -3.66 -9.53 -13.39
C ALA A 205 -3.92 -11.04 -13.24
N TRP A 206 -4.40 -11.69 -14.31
CA TRP A 206 -4.83 -13.10 -14.27
C TRP A 206 -3.72 -14.08 -13.87
N PRO A 207 -2.48 -14.03 -14.41
CA PRO A 207 -1.39 -14.90 -13.98
C PRO A 207 -1.10 -14.79 -12.48
N ALA A 208 -1.08 -13.57 -11.93
CA ALA A 208 -0.87 -13.34 -10.51
C ALA A 208 -1.99 -13.95 -9.66
N ALA A 209 -3.25 -13.73 -10.04
CA ALA A 209 -4.40 -14.28 -9.32
C ALA A 209 -4.47 -15.82 -9.38
N ILE A 210 -4.20 -16.42 -10.55
CA ILE A 210 -4.20 -17.87 -10.73
C ILE A 210 -3.06 -18.50 -9.91
N ALA A 211 -1.86 -17.94 -9.98
CA ALA A 211 -0.71 -18.42 -9.21
C ALA A 211 -0.98 -18.33 -7.70
N ALA A 212 -1.55 -17.22 -7.24
CA ALA A 212 -1.92 -17.02 -5.84
C ALA A 212 -2.99 -18.02 -5.38
N PHE A 213 -4.04 -18.22 -6.17
CA PHE A 213 -5.10 -19.18 -5.84
C PHE A 213 -4.57 -20.62 -5.77
N ALA A 214 -3.79 -21.05 -6.76
CA ALA A 214 -3.19 -22.37 -6.78
C ALA A 214 -2.24 -22.57 -5.59
N SER A 215 -1.40 -21.58 -5.30
CA SER A 215 -0.47 -21.65 -4.16
C SER A 215 -1.22 -21.63 -2.82
N ALA A 216 -2.32 -20.88 -2.71
CA ALA A 216 -3.14 -20.88 -1.51
C ALA A 216 -3.78 -22.24 -1.23
N ALA A 217 -4.32 -22.88 -2.26
CA ALA A 217 -4.91 -24.21 -2.14
C ALA A 217 -3.90 -25.25 -1.61
N ILE A 218 -2.64 -25.14 -2.05
CA ILE A 218 -1.57 -26.07 -1.67
C ILE A 218 -1.02 -25.75 -0.26
N PHE A 219 -0.61 -24.50 -0.03
CA PHE A 219 0.17 -24.11 1.14
C PHE A 219 -0.68 -23.58 2.30
N LEU A 220 -1.71 -22.77 2.02
CA LEU A 220 -2.51 -22.11 3.07
C LEU A 220 -3.60 -23.03 3.64
N ARG A 221 -4.24 -23.86 2.82
CA ARG A 221 -5.37 -24.73 3.22
C ARG A 221 -6.40 -23.94 4.06
N ARG A 222 -6.64 -24.31 5.33
CA ARG A 222 -7.57 -23.60 6.24
C ARG A 222 -7.09 -22.19 6.64
N ARG A 223 -5.81 -21.85 6.48
CA ARG A 223 -5.28 -20.52 6.80
C ARG A 223 -5.70 -19.45 5.80
N VAL A 224 -6.19 -19.82 4.62
CA VAL A 224 -6.70 -18.84 3.64
C VAL A 224 -7.80 -17.96 4.25
N PHE A 225 -8.62 -18.52 5.15
CA PHE A 225 -9.67 -17.78 5.87
C PHE A 225 -9.15 -16.82 6.96
N ARG A 226 -7.85 -16.86 7.28
CA ARG A 226 -7.21 -15.90 8.21
C ARG A 226 -6.64 -14.69 7.50
N VAL A 227 -6.56 -14.73 6.17
CA VAL A 227 -6.14 -13.57 5.38
C VAL A 227 -7.26 -12.56 5.41
N ASP A 228 -6.93 -11.32 5.75
CA ASP A 228 -7.89 -10.23 5.73
C ASP A 228 -8.12 -9.76 4.30
N TYR A 229 -9.10 -10.38 3.65
CA TYR A 229 -9.53 -9.99 2.31
C TYR A 229 -10.50 -8.81 2.32
N SER A 230 -10.77 -8.14 3.46
CA SER A 230 -11.75 -7.05 3.56
C SER A 230 -11.45 -5.85 2.65
N ILE A 231 -10.18 -5.65 2.28
CA ILE A 231 -9.74 -4.60 1.36
C ILE A 231 -10.30 -4.83 -0.06
N VAL A 232 -10.44 -6.07 -0.52
CA VAL A 232 -10.95 -6.37 -1.87
C VAL A 232 -12.40 -5.89 -2.07
N PRO A 233 -13.39 -6.27 -1.23
CA PRO A 233 -14.74 -5.73 -1.35
C PRO A 233 -14.80 -4.23 -1.05
N LEU A 234 -13.91 -3.70 -0.19
CA LEU A 234 -13.83 -2.25 0.04
C LEU A 234 -13.53 -1.49 -1.25
N PHE A 235 -12.52 -1.91 -2.02
CA PHE A 235 -12.19 -1.30 -3.32
C PHE A 235 -13.30 -1.51 -4.36
N PHE A 236 -13.91 -2.70 -4.38
CA PHE A 236 -15.06 -2.97 -5.24
C PHE A 236 -16.19 -1.96 -5.00
N PHE A 237 -16.55 -1.71 -3.74
CA PHE A 237 -17.57 -0.72 -3.40
C PHE A 237 -17.11 0.72 -3.65
N ALA A 238 -15.82 1.02 -3.44
CA ALA A 238 -15.26 2.34 -3.69
C ALA A 238 -15.39 2.73 -5.17
N PHE A 239 -15.13 1.81 -6.11
CA PHE A 239 -15.32 2.07 -7.54
C PHE A 239 -16.75 2.45 -7.89
N ILE A 240 -17.73 1.75 -7.31
CA ILE A 240 -19.16 2.05 -7.52
C ILE A 240 -19.50 3.44 -6.95
N VAL A 241 -18.98 3.78 -5.77
CA VAL A 241 -19.20 5.09 -5.13
C VAL A 241 -18.58 6.21 -5.98
N VAL A 242 -17.35 6.04 -6.46
CA VAL A 242 -16.67 7.03 -7.32
C VAL A 242 -17.47 7.27 -8.59
N GLU A 243 -18.01 6.22 -9.21
CA GLU A 243 -18.85 6.36 -10.40
C GLU A 243 -20.19 7.06 -10.08
N GLY A 244 -20.79 6.77 -8.93
CA GLY A 244 -21.99 7.48 -8.46
C GLY A 244 -21.76 8.97 -8.23
N LEU A 245 -20.61 9.33 -7.67
CA LEU A 245 -20.21 10.73 -7.49
C LEU A 245 -19.95 11.44 -8.81
N ARG A 246 -19.35 10.74 -9.80
CA ARG A 246 -19.18 11.26 -11.16
C ARG A 246 -20.51 11.55 -11.84
N ALA A 247 -21.46 10.62 -11.75
CA ALA A 247 -22.80 10.78 -12.32
C ALA A 247 -23.57 11.98 -11.73
N LEU A 248 -23.25 12.37 -10.49
CA LEU A 248 -23.85 13.52 -9.82
C LEU A 248 -23.28 14.88 -10.25
N ASN A 249 -22.27 14.95 -11.13
CA ASN A 249 -21.63 16.20 -11.54
C ASN A 249 -21.14 17.07 -10.36
N LEU A 250 -20.85 16.48 -9.20
CA LEU A 250 -20.24 17.16 -8.04
C LEU A 250 -18.84 17.72 -8.37
N TYR A 251 -18.29 17.39 -9.54
CA TYR A 251 -16.96 17.75 -10.02
C TYR A 251 -16.92 18.98 -10.95
N ARG A 252 -17.85 19.94 -10.81
CA ARG A 252 -17.75 21.22 -11.56
C ARG A 252 -16.88 22.20 -10.78
N GLY A 253 -15.67 22.42 -11.32
CA GLY A 253 -14.56 23.20 -10.77
C GLY A 253 -14.94 24.58 -10.23
N GLY A 254 -14.59 24.82 -8.97
CA GLY A 254 -14.54 26.12 -8.32
C GLY A 254 -13.70 26.01 -7.06
N ALA A 255 -13.24 27.15 -6.50
CA ALA A 255 -12.44 27.20 -5.26
C ALA A 255 -13.08 26.46 -4.06
N HIS A 256 -14.38 26.17 -4.15
CA HIS A 256 -15.14 25.36 -3.21
C HIS A 256 -14.77 23.87 -3.20
N LEU A 257 -14.11 23.33 -4.23
CA LEU A 257 -13.76 21.90 -4.30
C LEU A 257 -12.78 21.48 -3.19
N TYR A 258 -11.84 22.35 -2.85
CA TYR A 258 -10.88 22.11 -1.77
C TYR A 258 -11.57 22.17 -0.40
N ALA A 259 -12.43 23.16 -0.18
CA ALA A 259 -13.21 23.26 1.07
C ALA A 259 -14.23 22.12 1.21
N SER A 260 -14.91 21.75 0.13
CA SER A 260 -15.88 20.65 0.13
C SER A 260 -15.21 19.29 0.30
N SER A 261 -14.00 19.09 -0.23
CA SER A 261 -13.25 17.84 -0.01
C SER A 261 -12.76 17.72 1.44
N ILE A 262 -12.31 18.82 2.06
CA ILE A 262 -12.01 18.84 3.51
C ILE A 262 -13.26 18.51 4.33
N LEU A 263 -14.39 19.16 4.06
CA LEU A 263 -15.64 18.94 4.79
C LEU A 263 -16.19 17.51 4.60
N LEU A 264 -16.18 17.00 3.37
CA LEU A 264 -16.59 15.62 3.09
C LEU A 264 -15.67 14.59 3.74
N SER A 265 -14.36 14.88 3.83
CA SER A 265 -13.42 14.01 4.54
C SER A 265 -13.78 13.85 6.02
N GLN A 266 -14.31 14.89 6.67
CA GLN A 266 -14.71 14.81 8.08
C GLN A 266 -15.99 13.98 8.31
N VAL A 267 -16.81 13.82 7.27
CA VAL A 267 -18.07 13.05 7.33
C VAL A 267 -17.84 11.57 6.98
N ILE A 268 -16.75 11.27 6.26
CA ILE A 268 -16.42 9.93 5.79
C ILE A 268 -15.44 9.19 6.73
N SER A 269 -14.63 9.93 7.52
CA SER A 269 -13.84 9.38 8.64
C SER A 269 -14.72 8.89 9.78
#